data_AF-A0A060S4S7-F1
#
_entry.id   AF-A0A060S4S7-F1
#
_cell.length_a   1.000
_cell.length_b   1.000
_cell.length_c   1.000
_cell.angle_alpha   90.00
_cell.angle_beta   90.00
_cell.angle_gamma   90.00
#
_symmetry.space_group_name_H-M   'P 1'
#
loop_
_entity.id
_entity.type
_entity.pdbx_description
1 polymer ?
#
loop_
_entity_poly.entity_id
_entity_poly.type
_entity_poly.pdbx_seq_one_letter_code
_entity_poly.pdbx_strand_id
1 'polypeptide(L)'
;MSVSPAHSPSPGPSGPKERHASTPLDKQRAQLEKLLKDPAKPAYIPPPPKEKSIRPPREMMKNVQGSSAGAGSGEFHVYKASRRREYERLKLMEEQAQKEAIEAEFERRKREREEQAAAKTAKNRAKRQKKKERAKGKAADNKEQDGAGAGSEASGERADVPLKKRRLVNGKELVFRRPGEESSEEEEDDDDVAPMPQDSDKSTVAPSASDAPPVPVVDAPRITIIEED
;
A
#
# COMPACT_ATOMS: atom_id res chain seq x y z
N MET A 1 -29.71 36.38 56.24
CA MET A 1 -30.25 36.84 54.94
C MET A 1 -29.76 35.87 53.87
N SER A 2 -30.59 34.91 53.49
CA SER A 2 -30.29 33.89 52.47
C SER A 2 -30.72 34.39 51.10
N VAL A 3 -29.76 34.63 50.21
CA VAL A 3 -30.03 35.00 48.81
C VAL A 3 -30.17 33.71 48.00
N SER A 4 -31.37 33.46 47.48
CA SER A 4 -31.66 32.33 46.59
C SER A 4 -30.89 32.47 45.26
N PRO A 5 -30.39 31.37 44.65
CA PRO A 5 -29.72 31.44 43.36
C PRO A 5 -30.75 31.63 42.23
N ALA A 6 -30.45 32.58 41.32
CA ALA A 6 -31.25 32.84 40.14
C ALA A 6 -31.25 31.63 39.19
N HIS A 7 -32.42 31.31 38.65
CA HIS A 7 -32.64 30.21 37.71
C HIS A 7 -31.86 30.46 36.41
N SER A 8 -31.05 29.49 35.99
CA SER A 8 -30.39 29.48 34.68
C SER A 8 -31.43 29.47 33.55
N PRO A 9 -31.25 30.22 32.45
CA PRO A 9 -32.18 30.19 31.33
C PRO A 9 -32.21 28.78 30.71
N SER A 10 -33.41 28.21 30.61
CA SER A 10 -33.69 26.96 29.90
C SER A 10 -33.14 27.02 28.47
N PRO A 11 -32.51 25.95 27.96
CA PRO A 11 -32.13 25.90 26.56
C PRO A 11 -33.40 26.01 25.70
N GLY A 12 -33.44 26.99 24.80
CA GLY A 12 -34.54 27.19 23.86
C GLY A 12 -34.72 25.99 22.92
N PRO A 13 -35.86 25.89 22.22
CA PRO A 13 -36.16 24.76 21.36
C PRO A 13 -35.09 24.63 20.27
N SER A 14 -34.40 23.49 20.24
CA SER A 14 -33.47 23.17 19.16
C SER A 14 -34.25 23.24 17.84
N GLY A 15 -33.86 24.15 16.95
CA GLY A 15 -34.42 24.24 15.60
C GLY A 15 -34.35 22.89 14.86
N PRO A 16 -35.10 22.73 13.75
CA PRO A 16 -35.23 21.46 13.07
C PRO A 16 -33.83 20.92 12.73
N LYS A 17 -33.45 19.80 13.37
CA LYS A 17 -32.22 19.08 13.02
C LYS A 17 -32.32 18.75 11.54
N GLU A 18 -31.42 19.31 10.74
CA GLU A 18 -31.37 19.08 9.30
C GLU A 18 -31.40 17.56 9.06
N ARG A 19 -32.43 17.10 8.35
CA ARG A 19 -32.69 15.68 8.11
C ARG A 19 -31.77 15.08 7.04
N HIS A 20 -30.75 15.82 6.62
CA HIS A 20 -29.80 15.41 5.61
C HIS A 20 -28.63 14.69 6.27
N ALA A 21 -28.15 13.61 5.64
CA ALA A 21 -26.94 12.94 6.09
C ALA A 21 -25.78 13.94 6.05
N SER A 22 -25.13 14.17 7.18
CA SER A 22 -24.01 15.11 7.30
C SER A 22 -22.93 14.80 6.27
N THR A 23 -22.55 15.79 5.46
CA THR A 23 -21.45 15.63 4.51
C THR A 23 -20.12 15.43 5.26
N PRO A 24 -19.06 14.91 4.61
CA PRO A 24 -17.73 14.83 5.22
C PRO A 24 -17.23 16.20 5.73
N LEU A 25 -17.57 17.29 5.02
CA LEU A 25 -17.22 18.65 5.40
C LEU A 25 -17.98 19.10 6.66
N ASP A 26 -19.26 18.74 6.79
CA ASP A 26 -20.04 19.09 7.98
C ASP A 26 -19.54 18.36 9.23
N LYS A 27 -19.08 17.11 9.08
CA LYS A 27 -18.43 16.37 10.18
C LYS A 27 -17.12 17.04 10.61
N GLN A 28 -16.32 17.52 9.66
CA GLN A 28 -15.09 18.26 9.95
C GLN A 28 -15.39 19.60 10.63
N ARG A 29 -16.38 20.36 10.13
CA ARG A 29 -16.84 21.62 10.75
C ARG A 29 -17.27 21.41 12.19
N ALA A 30 -18.12 20.41 12.46
CA ALA A 30 -18.55 20.10 13.83
C ALA A 30 -17.39 19.69 14.76
N GLN A 31 -16.38 18.98 14.24
CA GLN A 31 -15.18 18.64 15.00
C GLN A 31 -14.32 19.88 15.29
N LEU A 32 -14.16 20.78 14.31
CA LEU A 32 -13.44 22.04 14.47
C LEU A 32 -14.14 22.97 15.45
N GLU A 33 -15.46 23.15 15.36
CA GLU A 33 -16.24 23.93 16.31
C GLU A 33 -16.08 23.42 17.74
N LYS A 34 -16.05 22.09 17.93
CA LYS A 34 -15.79 21.46 19.23
C LYS A 34 -14.38 21.73 19.75
N LEU A 35 -13.37 21.69 18.88
CA LEU A 35 -11.97 21.96 19.25
C LEU A 35 -11.72 23.45 19.54
N LEU A 36 -12.34 24.33 18.75
CA LEU A 36 -12.19 25.80 18.86
C LEU A 36 -12.99 26.41 20.01
N LYS A 37 -13.94 25.67 20.59
CA LYS A 37 -14.68 26.11 21.79
C LYS A 37 -13.74 26.43 22.96
N ASP A 38 -12.68 25.63 23.14
CA ASP A 38 -11.68 25.80 24.19
C ASP A 38 -10.25 25.67 23.62
N PRO A 39 -9.70 26.73 23.00
CA PRO A 39 -8.42 26.65 22.28
C PRO A 39 -7.20 26.43 23.20
N ALA A 40 -7.34 26.65 24.50
CA ALA A 40 -6.29 26.40 25.48
C ALA A 40 -6.13 24.90 25.83
N LYS A 41 -7.11 24.05 25.48
CA LYS A 41 -7.05 22.62 25.76
C LYS A 41 -6.23 21.92 24.68
N PRO A 42 -5.16 21.17 25.03
CA PRO A 42 -4.40 20.42 24.05
C PRO A 42 -5.29 19.38 23.35
N ALA A 43 -5.19 19.30 22.03
CA ALA A 43 -5.91 18.32 21.25
C ALA A 43 -5.43 16.90 21.58
N TYR A 44 -6.37 15.99 21.84
CA TYR A 44 -6.05 14.59 22.10
C TYR A 44 -5.77 13.87 20.77
N ILE A 45 -4.51 13.52 20.54
CA ILE A 45 -4.10 12.66 19.43
C ILE A 45 -3.94 11.24 20.01
N PRO A 46 -4.72 10.25 19.54
CA PRO A 46 -4.60 8.89 20.04
C PRO A 46 -3.22 8.33 19.68
N PRO A 47 -2.55 7.62 20.62
CA PRO A 47 -1.32 6.92 20.31
C PRO A 47 -1.59 5.80 19.27
N PRO A 48 -0.55 5.32 18.56
CA PRO A 48 -0.70 4.24 17.60
C PRO A 48 -1.30 2.99 18.27
N PRO A 49 -2.08 2.19 17.52
CA PRO A 49 -2.67 0.97 18.05
C PRO A 49 -1.58 0.02 18.53
N LYS A 50 -1.72 -0.49 19.76
CA LYS A 50 -0.77 -1.44 20.33
C LYS A 50 -1.02 -2.83 19.76
N GLU A 51 0.06 -3.56 19.55
CA GLU A 51 -0.03 -4.98 19.18
C GLU A 51 -0.66 -5.80 20.30
N LYS A 52 -1.39 -6.85 19.91
CA LYS A 52 -2.00 -7.79 20.85
C LYS A 52 -0.89 -8.56 21.55
N SER A 53 -0.78 -8.40 22.86
CA SER A 53 0.17 -9.15 23.69
C SER A 53 -0.56 -9.86 24.83
N ILE A 54 -0.09 -11.04 25.18
CA ILE A 54 -0.60 -11.79 26.33
C ILE A 54 0.19 -11.38 27.56
N ARG A 55 -0.52 -11.25 28.69
CA ARG A 55 0.12 -10.97 29.97
C ARG A 55 1.12 -12.08 30.29
N PRO A 56 2.35 -11.75 30.71
CA PRO A 56 3.34 -12.76 31.05
C PRO A 56 2.82 -13.72 32.13
N PRO A 57 3.23 -15.00 32.09
CA PRO A 57 2.96 -15.93 33.17
C PRO A 57 3.44 -15.38 34.52
N ARG A 58 2.75 -15.74 35.61
CA ARG A 58 3.19 -15.38 36.95
C ARG A 58 4.39 -16.25 37.33
N GLU A 59 5.43 -15.65 37.90
CA GLU A 59 6.65 -16.37 38.27
C GLU A 59 6.44 -17.38 39.40
N MET A 60 5.63 -17.04 40.40
CA MET A 60 5.30 -17.93 41.52
C MET A 60 3.79 -18.04 41.71
N MET A 61 3.26 -19.26 41.65
CA MET A 61 1.91 -19.54 42.11
C MET A 61 1.92 -19.68 43.64
N LYS A 62 1.06 -18.92 44.32
CA LYS A 62 0.95 -18.92 45.79
C LYS A 62 0.11 -20.09 46.33
N ASN A 63 -0.74 -20.68 45.49
CA ASN A 63 -1.74 -21.67 45.89
C ASN A 63 -1.52 -23.00 45.16
N VAL A 64 -0.32 -23.57 45.27
CA VAL A 64 -0.02 -24.89 44.68
C VAL A 64 -0.42 -25.97 45.69
N GLN A 65 -1.46 -26.73 45.38
CA GLN A 65 -1.86 -27.90 46.16
C GLN A 65 -0.84 -29.03 45.95
N GLY A 66 -0.63 -29.88 46.97
CA GLY A 66 0.39 -30.95 46.91
C GLY A 66 0.16 -31.93 45.76
N SER A 67 1.23 -32.52 45.23
CA SER A 67 1.21 -33.34 44.01
C SER A 67 0.35 -34.61 44.11
N SER A 68 0.14 -35.14 45.31
CA SER A 68 -0.70 -36.32 45.58
C SER A 68 -2.13 -35.97 45.99
N ALA A 69 -2.46 -34.69 46.07
CA ALA A 69 -3.79 -34.27 46.49
C ALA A 69 -4.79 -34.44 45.33
N GLY A 70 -6.02 -34.84 45.64
CA GLY A 70 -7.06 -35.08 44.64
C GLY A 70 -7.50 -33.83 43.87
N ALA A 71 -8.21 -34.04 42.76
CA ALA A 71 -8.76 -32.96 41.95
C ALA A 71 -9.82 -32.17 42.74
N GLY A 72 -9.53 -30.89 43.00
CA GLY A 72 -10.49 -29.97 43.63
C GLY A 72 -11.57 -29.49 42.65
N SER A 73 -12.68 -28.97 43.16
CA SER A 73 -13.79 -28.45 42.34
C SER A 73 -13.40 -27.26 41.46
N GLY A 74 -12.37 -26.51 41.84
CA GLY A 74 -11.85 -25.36 41.08
C GLY A 74 -10.83 -25.71 40.00
N GLU A 75 -10.32 -26.95 39.97
CA GLU A 75 -9.21 -27.33 39.08
C GLU A 75 -9.61 -27.27 37.60
N PHE A 76 -10.87 -27.61 37.29
CA PHE A 76 -11.41 -27.50 35.93
C PHE A 76 -11.33 -26.05 35.40
N HIS A 77 -11.63 -25.06 36.22
CA HIS A 77 -11.58 -23.66 35.80
C HIS A 77 -10.13 -23.16 35.65
N VAL A 78 -9.22 -23.63 36.50
CA VAL A 78 -7.78 -23.36 36.37
C VAL A 78 -7.27 -23.91 35.04
N TYR A 79 -7.58 -25.17 34.72
CA TYR A 79 -7.24 -25.78 33.44
C TYR A 79 -7.83 -25.01 32.26
N LYS A 80 -9.13 -24.71 32.27
CA LYS A 80 -9.81 -23.95 31.21
C LYS A 80 -9.16 -22.58 30.95
N ALA A 81 -8.81 -21.86 32.01
CA ALA A 81 -8.16 -20.55 31.90
C ALA A 81 -6.71 -20.67 31.39
N SER A 82 -5.95 -21.67 31.87
CA SER A 82 -4.58 -21.91 31.42
C SER A 82 -4.53 -22.33 29.94
N ARG A 83 -5.41 -23.25 29.52
CA ARG A 83 -5.52 -23.73 28.14
C ARG A 83 -5.92 -22.61 27.19
N ARG A 84 -6.89 -21.77 27.57
CA ARG A 84 -7.28 -20.61 26.77
C ARG A 84 -6.12 -19.63 26.59
N ARG A 85 -5.38 -19.33 27.67
CA ARG A 85 -4.20 -18.46 27.61
C ARG A 85 -3.12 -19.05 26.70
N GLU A 86 -2.91 -20.37 26.76
CA GLU A 86 -1.90 -21.04 25.94
C GLU A 86 -2.28 -21.06 24.45
N TYR A 87 -3.54 -21.31 24.11
CA TYR A 87 -4.00 -21.21 22.72
C TYR A 87 -3.92 -19.79 22.18
N GLU A 88 -4.28 -18.78 22.98
CA GLU A 88 -4.07 -17.38 22.61
C GLU A 88 -2.58 -17.11 22.36
N ARG A 89 -1.68 -17.70 23.17
CA ARG A 89 -0.21 -17.52 23.05
C ARG A 89 0.35 -18.15 21.79
N LEU A 90 0.00 -19.40 21.52
CA LEU A 90 0.40 -20.10 20.31
C LEU A 90 -0.13 -19.36 19.07
N LYS A 91 -1.40 -18.95 19.09
CA LYS A 91 -2.00 -18.18 18.00
C LYS A 91 -1.27 -16.86 17.73
N LEU A 92 -0.92 -16.09 18.76
CA LEU A 92 -0.17 -14.84 18.57
C LEU A 92 1.23 -15.09 18.01
N MET A 93 1.91 -16.14 18.47
CA MET A 93 3.24 -16.52 17.96
C MET A 93 3.17 -16.94 16.50
N GLU A 94 2.17 -17.74 16.12
CA GLU A 94 1.93 -18.15 14.73
C GLU A 94 1.59 -16.95 13.84
N GLU A 95 0.70 -16.05 14.29
CA GLU A 95 0.36 -14.82 13.58
C GLU A 95 1.57 -13.89 13.38
N GLN A 96 2.45 -13.78 14.39
CA GLN A 96 3.69 -13.02 14.29
C GLN A 96 4.67 -13.64 13.29
N ALA A 97 4.92 -14.94 13.39
CA ALA A 97 5.80 -15.64 12.45
C ALA A 97 5.31 -15.54 10.99
N GLN A 98 3.99 -15.64 10.78
CA GLN A 98 3.40 -15.45 9.45
C GLN A 98 3.59 -14.02 8.93
N LYS A 99 3.37 -13.01 9.76
CA LYS A 99 3.59 -11.60 9.38
C LYS A 99 5.05 -11.33 9.04
N GLU A 100 5.97 -11.78 9.88
CA GLU A 100 7.41 -11.62 9.67
C GLU A 100 7.86 -12.28 8.36
N ALA A 101 7.36 -13.48 8.05
CA ALA A 101 7.65 -14.15 6.79
C ALA A 101 7.14 -13.35 5.57
N ILE A 102 5.89 -12.87 5.62
CA ILE A 102 5.28 -12.07 4.54
C ILE A 102 6.02 -10.74 4.37
N GLU A 103 6.38 -10.08 5.46
CA GLU A 103 7.13 -8.82 5.44
C GLU A 103 8.53 -9.02 4.84
N ALA A 104 9.25 -10.07 5.26
CA ALA A 104 10.56 -10.40 4.71
C ALA A 104 10.51 -10.71 3.20
N GLU A 105 9.50 -11.46 2.75
CA GLU A 105 9.29 -11.72 1.33
C GLU A 105 8.96 -10.45 0.53
N PHE A 106 8.12 -9.59 1.10
CA PHE A 106 7.76 -8.31 0.50
C PHE A 106 8.98 -7.38 0.38
N GLU A 107 9.77 -7.26 1.44
CA GLU A 107 11.00 -6.47 1.46
C GLU A 107 12.02 -6.98 0.45
N ARG A 108 12.21 -8.31 0.37
CA ARG A 108 13.08 -8.93 -0.64
C ARG A 108 12.62 -8.56 -2.05
N ARG A 109 11.34 -8.75 -2.35
CA ARG A 109 10.76 -8.43 -3.68
C ARG A 109 10.83 -6.94 -4.00
N LYS A 110 10.64 -6.08 -3.01
CA LYS A 110 10.77 -4.62 -3.15
C LYS A 110 12.21 -4.24 -3.48
N ARG A 111 13.18 -4.77 -2.73
CA ARG A 111 14.61 -4.53 -2.94
C ARG A 111 15.07 -5.00 -4.31
N GLU A 112 14.69 -6.19 -4.74
CA GLU A 112 15.00 -6.70 -6.09
C GLU A 112 14.48 -5.76 -7.19
N ARG A 113 13.24 -5.27 -7.05
CA ARG A 113 12.64 -4.33 -8.01
C ARG A 113 13.37 -2.98 -8.02
N GLU A 114 13.73 -2.47 -6.84
CA GLU A 114 14.49 -1.23 -6.69
C GLU A 114 15.90 -1.35 -7.28
N GLU A 115 16.59 -2.46 -7.06
CA GLU A 115 17.92 -2.74 -7.62
C GLU A 115 17.87 -2.85 -9.15
N GLN A 116 16.85 -3.51 -9.71
CA GLN A 116 16.66 -3.58 -11.16
C GLN A 116 16.38 -2.20 -11.77
N ALA A 117 15.55 -1.38 -11.10
CA ALA A 117 15.29 -0.01 -11.52
C ALA A 117 16.54 0.87 -11.41
N ALA A 118 17.31 0.73 -10.32
CA ALA A 118 18.58 1.42 -10.10
C ALA A 118 19.62 1.04 -11.15
N ALA A 119 19.75 -0.24 -11.50
CA ALA A 119 20.67 -0.71 -12.54
C ALA A 119 20.32 -0.14 -13.92
N LYS A 120 19.03 -0.14 -14.29
CA LYS A 120 18.54 0.44 -15.56
C LYS A 120 18.79 1.96 -15.60
N THR A 121 18.47 2.66 -14.51
CA THR A 121 18.67 4.12 -14.42
C THR A 121 20.15 4.51 -14.39
N ALA A 122 21.01 3.77 -13.68
CA ALA A 122 22.46 3.96 -13.64
C ALA A 122 23.09 3.75 -15.02
N LYS A 123 22.73 2.67 -15.73
CA LYS A 123 23.19 2.42 -17.11
C LYS A 123 22.81 3.57 -18.05
N ASN A 124 21.58 4.06 -17.94
CA ASN A 124 21.11 5.19 -18.75
C ASN A 124 21.80 6.52 -18.36
N ARG A 125 22.04 6.75 -17.06
CA ARG A 125 22.77 7.90 -16.54
C ARG A 125 24.21 7.92 -17.03
N ALA A 126 24.92 6.79 -16.96
CA ALA A 126 26.29 6.63 -17.46
C ALA A 126 26.38 6.91 -18.96
N LYS A 127 25.42 6.40 -19.76
CA LYS A 127 25.34 6.71 -21.21
C LYS A 127 25.17 8.22 -21.46
N ARG A 128 24.33 8.90 -20.68
CA ARG A 128 24.12 10.36 -20.80
C ARG A 128 25.36 11.15 -20.38
N GLN A 129 26.03 10.77 -19.29
CA GLN A 129 27.26 11.40 -18.82
C GLN A 129 28.39 11.28 -19.85
N LYS A 130 28.62 10.07 -20.39
CA LYS A 130 29.61 9.85 -21.47
C LYS A 130 29.31 10.70 -22.71
N LYS A 131 28.04 10.87 -23.08
CA LYS A 131 27.64 11.77 -24.18
C LYS A 131 27.90 13.24 -23.83
N LYS A 132 27.61 13.67 -22.61
CA LYS A 132 27.85 15.03 -22.12
C LYS A 132 29.34 15.36 -22.10
N GLU A 133 30.19 14.45 -21.64
CA GLU A 133 31.65 14.60 -21.63
C GLU A 133 32.21 14.70 -23.05
N ARG A 134 31.77 13.83 -23.97
CA ARG A 134 32.15 13.92 -25.39
C ARG A 134 31.71 15.23 -26.05
N ALA A 135 30.52 15.73 -25.73
CA ALA A 135 30.04 17.01 -26.24
C ALA A 135 30.82 18.19 -25.65
N LYS A 136 31.18 18.14 -24.35
CA LYS A 136 32.00 19.16 -23.70
C LYS A 136 33.43 19.19 -24.28
N GLY A 137 34.02 18.03 -24.55
CA GLY A 137 35.33 17.93 -25.21
C GLY A 137 35.31 18.56 -26.61
N LYS A 138 34.31 18.24 -27.44
CA LYS A 138 34.16 18.86 -28.77
C LYS A 138 33.88 20.36 -28.72
N ALA A 139 33.13 20.83 -27.72
CA ALA A 139 32.87 22.25 -27.53
C ALA A 139 34.10 23.01 -27.02
N ALA A 140 35.01 22.37 -26.28
CA ALA A 140 36.29 22.95 -25.87
C ALA A 140 37.27 23.02 -27.05
N ASP A 141 37.34 21.96 -27.86
CA ASP A 141 38.19 21.88 -29.07
C ASP A 141 37.78 22.92 -30.13
N ASN A 142 36.47 23.11 -30.35
CA ASN A 142 35.96 24.21 -31.17
C ASN A 142 36.21 25.60 -30.56
N LYS A 143 36.29 25.72 -29.23
CA LYS A 143 36.55 27.01 -28.57
C LYS A 143 38.04 27.38 -28.58
N GLU A 144 38.94 26.42 -28.72
CA GLU A 144 40.37 26.67 -28.98
C GLU A 144 40.65 27.01 -30.45
N GLN A 145 39.83 26.54 -31.41
CA GLN A 145 39.93 26.96 -32.82
C GLN A 145 39.30 28.33 -33.11
N ASP A 146 38.30 28.78 -32.33
CA ASP A 146 37.69 30.12 -32.43
C ASP A 146 38.23 31.10 -31.34
N GLY A 147 39.48 30.91 -30.91
CA GLY A 147 40.11 31.59 -29.77
C GLY A 147 41.18 32.62 -30.11
N ALA A 148 41.04 33.37 -31.21
CA ALA A 148 41.81 34.60 -31.48
C ALA A 148 40.87 35.75 -31.85
N GLY A 149 40.37 36.50 -30.85
CA GLY A 149 39.73 37.80 -31.09
C GLY A 149 38.56 38.18 -30.17
N ALA A 150 38.89 38.81 -29.04
CA ALA A 150 38.21 39.94 -28.36
C ALA A 150 36.68 39.98 -28.11
N GLY A 151 36.34 40.38 -26.86
CA GLY A 151 35.18 41.25 -26.59
C GLY A 151 34.02 40.62 -25.83
N SER A 152 34.12 40.61 -24.50
CA SER A 152 33.00 40.39 -23.59
C SER A 152 32.32 41.72 -23.30
N GLU A 153 31.07 41.93 -23.75
CA GLU A 153 30.07 42.74 -23.05
C GLU A 153 28.65 42.47 -23.62
N ALA A 154 27.67 42.54 -22.71
CA ALA A 154 26.25 42.87 -22.90
C ALA A 154 25.26 41.90 -23.60
N SER A 155 24.41 41.29 -22.76
CA SER A 155 22.93 41.30 -22.76
C SER A 155 22.11 40.97 -24.02
N GLY A 156 21.12 40.08 -23.85
CA GLY A 156 19.80 40.25 -24.47
C GLY A 156 19.32 39.16 -25.44
N GLU A 157 18.38 38.35 -24.94
CA GLU A 157 17.12 38.01 -25.62
C GLU A 157 17.08 36.99 -26.79
N ARG A 158 16.39 35.87 -26.49
CA ARG A 158 15.55 34.98 -27.34
C ARG A 158 15.96 34.78 -28.80
N ALA A 159 16.44 33.56 -29.11
CA ALA A 159 16.27 32.97 -30.43
C ALA A 159 16.07 31.44 -30.34
N ASP A 160 15.03 30.99 -31.02
CA ASP A 160 14.54 29.63 -31.19
C ASP A 160 15.63 28.57 -31.42
N VAL A 161 15.57 27.49 -30.64
CA VAL A 161 16.42 26.31 -30.83
C VAL A 161 15.75 25.37 -31.85
N PRO A 162 16.39 25.03 -32.99
CA PRO A 162 15.77 24.21 -34.02
C PRO A 162 15.61 22.76 -33.53
N LEU A 163 14.36 22.31 -33.43
CA LEU A 163 13.92 20.95 -33.14
C LEU A 163 14.44 19.96 -34.21
N LYS A 164 15.69 19.50 -34.07
CA LYS A 164 16.24 18.42 -34.90
C LYS A 164 16.19 17.07 -34.17
N LYS A 165 15.36 16.18 -34.75
CA LYS A 165 15.37 14.70 -34.68
C LYS A 165 14.56 14.05 -33.54
N ARG A 166 13.23 14.03 -33.73
CA ARG A 166 12.33 13.03 -33.12
C ARG A 166 12.76 11.64 -33.60
N ARG A 167 12.94 10.69 -32.68
CA ARG A 167 13.37 9.32 -32.98
C ARG A 167 12.15 8.53 -33.44
N LEU A 168 12.17 8.07 -34.68
CA LEU A 168 11.25 7.08 -35.22
C LEU A 168 11.52 5.75 -34.51
N VAL A 169 10.53 5.23 -33.79
CA VAL A 169 10.50 3.84 -33.32
C VAL A 169 9.39 3.17 -34.13
N ASN A 170 9.77 2.15 -34.89
CA ASN A 170 8.90 1.25 -35.66
C ASN A 170 8.19 1.83 -36.90
N GLY A 171 8.78 2.82 -37.58
CA GLY A 171 8.38 3.18 -38.95
C GLY A 171 7.03 3.90 -39.10
N LYS A 172 6.28 4.10 -38.01
CA LYS A 172 5.04 4.88 -38.02
C LYS A 172 5.29 6.24 -37.35
N GLU A 173 5.05 7.32 -38.09
CA GLU A 173 5.18 8.67 -37.57
C GLU A 173 4.12 8.93 -36.47
N LEU A 174 4.58 9.14 -35.24
CA LEU A 174 3.72 9.63 -34.15
C LEU A 174 3.46 11.12 -34.36
N VAL A 175 2.43 11.42 -35.16
CA VAL A 175 1.81 12.74 -35.25
C VAL A 175 0.99 12.95 -33.98
N PHE A 176 1.36 13.93 -33.16
CA PHE A 176 0.54 14.31 -32.00
C PHE A 176 -0.62 15.18 -32.50
N ARG A 177 -1.84 14.65 -32.40
CA ARG A 177 -3.08 15.42 -32.58
C ARG A 177 -3.14 16.53 -31.52
N ARG A 178 -3.50 17.74 -31.94
CA ARG A 178 -3.89 18.81 -31.02
C ARG A 178 -5.33 18.54 -30.55
N PRO A 179 -5.70 18.90 -29.31
CA PRO A 179 -7.07 18.71 -28.84
C PRO A 179 -8.06 19.48 -29.72
N GLY A 180 -8.98 18.78 -30.41
CA GLY A 180 -10.08 19.39 -31.18
C GLY A 180 -10.30 18.93 -32.63
N GLU A 181 -9.66 17.87 -33.13
CA GLU A 181 -9.84 17.42 -34.52
C GLU A 181 -10.44 16.00 -34.58
N GLU A 182 -11.73 15.92 -34.92
CA GLU A 182 -12.54 14.72 -35.11
C GLU A 182 -12.77 14.46 -36.62
N SER A 183 -12.48 13.23 -37.07
CA SER A 183 -12.82 12.67 -38.41
C SER A 183 -12.38 11.19 -38.34
N SER A 184 -13.29 10.24 -38.10
CA SER A 184 -14.09 9.49 -39.09
C SER A 184 -13.24 8.83 -40.16
N GLU A 185 -12.99 7.53 -40.00
CA GLU A 185 -12.95 6.53 -41.07
C GLU A 185 -12.70 5.15 -40.44
N GLU A 186 -13.67 4.27 -40.68
CA GLU A 186 -13.63 2.83 -40.46
C GLU A 186 -12.72 2.21 -41.53
N GLU A 187 -11.78 1.34 -41.15
CA GLU A 187 -11.37 0.21 -41.99
C GLU A 187 -11.11 -1.00 -41.07
N GLU A 188 -11.94 -2.01 -41.27
CA GLU A 188 -11.71 -3.41 -40.91
C GLU A 188 -10.46 -3.92 -41.61
N ASP A 189 -9.59 -4.68 -40.93
CA ASP A 189 -9.26 -6.03 -41.39
C ASP A 189 -8.43 -6.81 -40.37
N ASP A 190 -8.73 -8.10 -40.36
CA ASP A 190 -8.29 -9.19 -39.48
C ASP A 190 -6.78 -9.54 -39.58
N ASP A 191 -6.39 -10.43 -38.65
CA ASP A 191 -5.18 -11.27 -38.59
C ASP A 191 -4.08 -10.84 -37.60
N ASP A 192 -4.11 -11.44 -36.40
CA ASP A 192 -2.98 -12.25 -35.90
C ASP A 192 -3.37 -12.97 -34.59
N VAL A 193 -3.72 -14.25 -34.76
CA VAL A 193 -4.05 -15.23 -33.72
C VAL A 193 -2.81 -15.50 -32.85
N ALA A 194 -2.91 -15.19 -31.55
CA ALA A 194 -1.87 -15.52 -30.58
C ALA A 194 -1.77 -17.05 -30.36
N PRO A 195 -0.58 -17.67 -30.42
CA PRO A 195 -0.44 -19.10 -30.19
C PRO A 195 -0.56 -19.45 -28.70
N MET A 196 -1.57 -20.27 -28.37
CA MET A 196 -1.70 -20.91 -27.06
C MET A 196 -0.57 -21.95 -26.86
N PRO A 197 -0.04 -22.11 -25.64
CA PRO A 197 0.92 -23.18 -25.34
C PRO A 197 0.20 -24.53 -25.26
N GLN A 198 0.66 -25.49 -26.07
CA GLN A 198 0.27 -26.89 -26.04
C GLN A 198 1.17 -27.65 -25.07
N ASP A 199 0.60 -28.20 -24.00
CA ASP A 199 1.22 -29.28 -23.24
C ASP A 199 0.58 -30.60 -23.67
N SER A 200 1.33 -31.40 -24.41
CA SER A 200 1.01 -32.79 -24.70
C SER A 200 2.23 -33.65 -24.40
N ASP A 201 2.17 -34.41 -23.31
CA ASP A 201 2.86 -35.70 -23.22
C ASP A 201 1.94 -36.76 -22.63
N LYS A 202 1.92 -37.89 -23.32
CA LYS A 202 0.91 -38.94 -23.30
C LYS A 202 1.41 -40.10 -22.44
N SER A 203 0.54 -40.56 -21.52
CA SER A 203 0.40 -41.90 -20.92
C SER A 203 1.52 -42.95 -21.07
N THR A 204 1.84 -43.67 -19.98
CA THR A 204 1.55 -45.13 -19.88
C THR A 204 1.90 -45.76 -18.51
N VAL A 205 0.92 -46.55 -18.03
CA VAL A 205 1.03 -47.81 -17.26
C VAL A 205 1.24 -47.77 -15.72
N ALA A 206 0.21 -48.28 -15.03
CA ALA A 206 0.18 -48.69 -13.61
C ALA A 206 0.95 -50.02 -13.39
N PRO A 207 1.31 -50.36 -12.14
CA PRO A 207 0.44 -51.28 -11.39
C PRO A 207 0.33 -51.04 -9.86
N SER A 208 -0.85 -51.43 -9.35
CA SER A 208 -1.26 -51.89 -8.01
C SER A 208 -0.34 -51.77 -6.77
N ALA A 209 -0.87 -51.19 -5.67
CA ALA A 209 -1.11 -51.88 -4.37
C ALA A 209 -1.71 -50.97 -3.28
N SER A 210 -2.82 -51.44 -2.71
CA SER A 210 -3.36 -51.30 -1.33
C SER A 210 -3.34 -49.98 -0.54
N ASP A 211 -4.56 -49.53 -0.23
CA ASP A 211 -5.06 -49.15 1.11
C ASP A 211 -4.64 -47.81 1.73
N ALA A 212 -5.44 -46.77 1.47
CA ALA A 212 -5.51 -45.56 2.29
C ALA A 212 -6.97 -45.05 2.36
N PRO A 213 -7.47 -44.63 3.54
CA PRO A 213 -8.86 -44.21 3.70
C PRO A 213 -9.15 -42.86 3.03
N PRO A 214 -10.39 -42.61 2.56
CA PRO A 214 -10.73 -41.39 1.83
C PRO A 214 -10.73 -40.16 2.75
N VAL A 215 -9.96 -39.14 2.35
CA VAL A 215 -9.98 -37.80 2.97
C VAL A 215 -11.31 -37.10 2.67
N PRO A 216 -11.98 -36.50 3.68
CA PRO A 216 -13.23 -35.77 3.44
C PRO A 216 -12.95 -34.45 2.70
N VAL A 217 -13.55 -34.28 1.53
CA VAL A 217 -13.59 -33.01 0.80
C VAL A 217 -14.56 -32.09 1.53
N VAL A 218 -14.02 -31.03 2.15
CA VAL A 218 -14.83 -29.97 2.79
C VAL A 218 -15.26 -28.99 1.72
N ASP A 219 -16.59 -28.85 1.54
CA ASP A 219 -17.18 -27.87 0.63
C ASP A 219 -16.76 -26.44 1.01
N ALA A 220 -16.16 -25.72 0.06
CA ALA A 220 -15.80 -24.31 0.22
C ALA A 220 -17.06 -23.43 0.25
N PRO A 221 -17.06 -22.31 1.00
CA PRO A 221 -18.22 -21.43 1.08
C PRO A 221 -18.50 -20.76 -0.28
N ARG A 222 -19.68 -21.06 -0.86
CA ARG A 222 -20.21 -20.38 -2.05
C ARG A 222 -20.60 -18.95 -1.69
N ILE A 223 -19.98 -17.97 -2.34
CA ILE A 223 -20.31 -16.55 -2.23
C ILE A 223 -21.45 -16.26 -3.22
N THR A 224 -22.63 -15.92 -2.72
CA THR A 224 -23.73 -15.36 -3.53
C THR A 224 -23.61 -13.84 -3.55
N ILE A 225 -23.43 -13.27 -4.75
CA ILE A 225 -23.47 -11.84 -5.00
C ILE A 225 -24.93 -11.47 -5.28
N ILE A 226 -25.47 -10.53 -4.51
CA ILE A 226 -26.80 -9.94 -4.75
C ILE A 226 -26.54 -8.57 -5.38
N GLU A 227 -26.92 -8.42 -6.65
CA GLU A 227 -26.98 -7.13 -7.33
C GLU A 227 -28.36 -6.53 -7.04
N GLU A 228 -28.40 -5.42 -6.30
CA GLU A 228 -29.61 -4.59 -6.16
C GLU A 228 -29.58 -3.48 -7.23
N ASP A 229 -30.62 -3.45 -8.05
CA ASP A 229 -30.95 -2.39 -9.03
C ASP A 229 -31.30 -1.05 -8.36
#